data_AF-A0A0Q5N5G2-F1
#
_entry.id   AF-A0A0Q5N5G2-F1
#
_cell.length_a   1.000
_cell.length_b   1.000
_cell.length_c   1.000
_cell.angle_alpha   90.00
_cell.angle_beta   90.00
_cell.angle_gamma   90.00
#
_symmetry.space_group_name_H-M   'P 1'
#
loop_
_entity.id
_entity.type
_entity.pdbx_description
1 polymer ?
#
loop_
_entity_poly.entity_id
_entity_poly.type
_entity_poly.pdbx_seq_one_letter_code
_entity_poly.pdbx_strand_id
1 'polypeptide(L)'
;MVVDQLDLLPDDMVDGLDNIVFVTEDRPEDGSLDLLGLYDGVALTERGQYGFGELPDRIILYREPHLAAVDDEEALADEIHVTLVHEIAHFHGIDDEQLHDLGWA
;
A
#
# COMPACT_ATOMS: atom_id res chain seq x y z
N MET A 1 -11.46 5.74 -7.39
CA MET A 1 -11.55 4.91 -6.17
C MET A 1 -10.25 4.90 -5.39
N VAL A 2 -9.16 4.26 -5.86
CA VAL A 2 -7.88 4.23 -5.08
C VAL A 2 -7.36 5.64 -4.74
N VAL A 3 -7.31 6.54 -5.71
CA VAL A 3 -6.92 7.94 -5.49
C VAL A 3 -7.84 8.63 -4.48
N ASP A 4 -9.14 8.38 -4.56
CA ASP A 4 -10.10 8.97 -3.63
C ASP A 4 -9.85 8.49 -2.18
N GLN A 5 -9.43 7.23 -2.00
CA GLN A 5 -9.08 6.71 -0.68
C GLN A 5 -7.73 7.24 -0.16
N LEU A 6 -6.76 7.44 -1.05
CA LEU A 6 -5.51 8.12 -0.71
C LEU A 6 -5.75 9.56 -0.23
N ASP A 7 -6.65 10.29 -0.89
CA ASP A 7 -7.00 11.68 -0.52
C ASP A 7 -7.72 11.80 0.84
N LEU A 8 -8.21 10.68 1.40
CA LEU A 8 -8.85 10.63 2.71
C LEU A 8 -7.87 10.33 3.85
N LEU A 9 -6.63 9.96 3.54
CA LEU A 9 -5.64 9.63 4.56
C LEU A 9 -5.22 10.88 5.35
N PRO A 10 -4.92 10.75 6.65
CA PRO A 10 -4.37 11.83 7.45
C PRO A 10 -3.05 12.38 6.85
N ASP A 11 -2.87 13.71 6.88
CA ASP A 11 -1.66 14.37 6.35
C ASP A 11 -0.37 13.81 6.98
N ASP A 12 -0.40 13.50 8.28
CA ASP A 12 0.72 12.94 9.03
C ASP A 12 1.07 11.50 8.65
N MET A 13 0.14 10.76 8.03
CA MET A 13 0.40 9.43 7.48
C MET A 13 1.11 9.51 6.12
N VAL A 14 0.72 10.47 5.28
CA VAL A 14 1.31 10.66 3.94
C VAL A 14 2.59 11.48 3.96
N ASP A 15 2.83 12.25 5.02
CA ASP A 15 4.09 12.95 5.26
C ASP A 15 5.27 11.97 5.27
N GLY A 16 6.30 12.25 4.47
CA GLY A 16 7.51 11.43 4.39
C GLY A 16 7.44 10.25 3.41
N LEU A 17 6.35 10.10 2.66
CA LEU A 17 6.28 9.19 1.50
C LEU A 17 7.07 9.74 0.29
N ASP A 18 8.33 10.11 0.51
CA ASP A 18 9.22 10.61 -0.53
C ASP A 18 9.65 9.46 -1.45
N ASN A 19 9.53 9.66 -2.76
CA ASN A 19 9.94 8.69 -3.77
C ASN A 19 9.18 7.34 -3.70
N ILE A 20 7.88 7.37 -3.36
CA ILE A 20 6.98 6.21 -3.44
C ILE A 20 5.98 6.37 -4.59
N VAL A 21 5.69 5.27 -5.27
CA VAL A 21 4.60 5.19 -6.26
C VAL A 21 3.54 4.18 -5.82
N PHE A 22 2.28 4.55 -6.00
CA PHE A 22 1.15 3.65 -5.80
C PHE A 22 0.78 2.98 -7.12
N VAL A 23 0.70 1.65 -7.11
CA VAL A 23 0.45 0.83 -8.29
C VAL A 23 -0.75 -0.06 -8.02
N THR A 24 -1.57 -0.28 -9.04
CA THR A 24 -2.62 -1.31 -8.99
C THR A 24 -2.27 -2.42 -9.96
N GLU A 25 -2.24 -3.64 -9.47
CA GLU A 25 -2.03 -4.84 -10.27
C GLU A 25 -3.22 -5.79 -10.14
N ASP A 26 -3.34 -6.76 -11.04
CA ASP A 26 -4.48 -7.67 -11.06
C ASP A 26 -4.39 -8.67 -9.91
N ARG A 27 -3.23 -9.31 -9.74
CA ARG A 27 -3.00 -10.38 -8.78
C ARG A 27 -1.50 -10.52 -8.45
N PRO A 28 -1.11 -11.01 -7.26
CA PRO A 28 0.28 -11.31 -6.93
C PRO A 28 0.92 -12.36 -7.85
N GLU A 29 2.24 -12.41 -7.91
CA GLU A 29 3.00 -13.37 -8.74
C GLU A 29 2.69 -14.84 -8.42
N ASP A 30 2.43 -15.14 -7.14
CA ASP A 30 2.08 -16.49 -6.67
C ASP A 30 0.62 -16.88 -6.94
N GLY A 31 -0.19 -15.94 -7.45
CA GLY A 31 -1.59 -16.14 -7.76
C GLY A 31 -2.52 -16.18 -6.56
N SER A 32 -2.05 -15.83 -5.36
CA SER A 32 -2.85 -15.84 -4.14
C SER A 32 -3.96 -14.78 -4.15
N LEU A 33 -4.97 -14.99 -3.30
CA LEU A 33 -6.03 -14.03 -3.00
C LEU A 33 -5.93 -13.46 -1.58
N ASP A 34 -4.96 -13.93 -0.79
CA ASP A 34 -4.81 -13.57 0.62
C ASP A 34 -3.97 -12.29 0.81
N LEU A 35 -3.27 -11.83 -0.24
CA LEU A 35 -2.45 -10.63 -0.23
C LEU A 35 -3.18 -9.48 -0.93
N LEU A 36 -3.64 -8.51 -0.15
CA LEU A 36 -4.37 -7.34 -0.64
C LEU A 36 -3.42 -6.22 -1.10
N GLY A 37 -2.41 -5.94 -0.28
CA GLY A 37 -1.40 -4.91 -0.50
C GLY A 37 0.01 -5.48 -0.41
N LEU A 38 0.98 -4.78 -1.00
CA LEU A 38 2.40 -5.07 -0.83
C LEU A 38 3.24 -3.80 -0.96
N TYR A 39 3.97 -3.48 0.10
CA TYR A 39 5.15 -2.63 0.01
C TYR A 39 6.33 -3.38 -0.63
N ASP A 40 6.75 -2.95 -1.81
CA ASP A 40 7.91 -3.43 -2.54
C ASP A 40 8.98 -2.34 -2.62
N GLY A 41 9.93 -2.40 -1.68
CA GLY A 41 11.07 -1.50 -1.62
C GLY A 41 12.32 -2.11 -2.25
N VAL A 42 13.03 -1.36 -3.10
CA VAL A 42 14.29 -1.85 -3.68
C VAL A 42 15.40 -1.73 -2.65
N ALA A 43 15.89 -2.87 -2.16
CA ALA A 43 17.02 -2.90 -1.23
C ALA A 43 18.23 -2.15 -1.80
N LEU A 44 18.85 -1.29 -0.97
CA LEU A 44 20.07 -0.51 -1.26
C LEU A 44 21.18 -1.29 -1.97
N THR A 45 21.23 -2.62 -1.83
CA THR A 45 22.25 -3.50 -2.39
C THR A 45 22.14 -3.76 -3.90
N GLU A 46 20.99 -3.47 -4.52
CA GLU A 46 20.81 -3.53 -5.98
C GLU A 46 21.01 -2.17 -6.67
N ARG A 47 21.19 -1.09 -5.88
CA ARG A 47 21.36 0.31 -6.34
C ARG A 47 22.68 0.62 -7.06
N GLY A 48 23.49 -0.39 -7.37
CA GLY A 48 24.87 -0.21 -7.84
C GLY A 48 25.17 -0.54 -9.31
N GLN A 49 24.27 -1.20 -10.06
CA GLN A 49 24.66 -1.77 -11.37
C GLN A 49 23.95 -1.22 -12.62
N TYR A 50 22.85 -0.47 -12.51
CA TYR A 50 22.19 0.10 -13.69
C TYR A 50 21.94 1.60 -13.51
N GLY A 51 22.66 2.41 -14.29
CA GLY A 51 22.70 3.88 -14.21
C GLY A 51 21.44 4.60 -14.67
N PHE A 52 20.32 4.39 -13.98
CA PHE A 52 19.16 5.27 -14.01
C PHE A 52 18.85 5.67 -12.56
N GLY A 53 18.30 6.88 -12.35
CA GLY A 53 18.04 7.44 -11.02
C GLY A 53 17.30 6.49 -10.08
N GLU A 54 17.35 6.78 -8.77
CA GLU A 54 16.67 6.00 -7.73
C GLU A 54 15.25 5.64 -8.18
N LEU A 55 15.02 4.34 -8.46
CA LEU A 55 13.67 3.88 -8.75
C LEU A 55 12.84 4.04 -7.48
N PRO A 56 11.61 4.56 -7.59
CA PRO A 56 10.76 4.74 -6.43
C PRO A 56 10.39 3.39 -5.81
N ASP A 57 10.24 3.37 -4.49
CA ASP A 57 9.62 2.24 -3.80
C ASP A 57 8.14 2.19 -4.19
N ARG A 58 7.51 1.02 -4.10
CA ARG A 58 6.17 0.80 -4.62
C ARG A 58 5.23 0.32 -3.51
N ILE A 59 4.03 0.87 -3.47
CA ILE A 59 2.89 0.28 -2.74
C ILE A 59 1.95 -0.28 -3.79
N ILE A 60 1.80 -1.60 -3.83
CA ILE A 60 0.98 -2.32 -4.80
C ILE A 60 -0.33 -2.72 -4.16
N LEU A 61 -1.46 -2.36 -4.77
CA LEU A 61 -2.79 -2.86 -4.43
C LEU A 61 -3.22 -3.90 -5.46
N TYR A 62 -3.60 -5.09 -5.00
CA TYR A 62 -4.05 -6.16 -5.88
C TYR A 62 -5.57 -6.14 -6.03
N ARG A 63 -6.03 -5.90 -7.25
CA ARG A 63 -7.46 -5.72 -7.55
C ARG A 63 -8.28 -6.99 -7.31
N GLU A 64 -7.84 -8.14 -7.82
CA GLU A 64 -8.62 -9.38 -7.71
C GLU A 64 -8.75 -9.89 -6.26
N PRO A 65 -7.71 -9.86 -5.42
CA PRO A 65 -7.83 -10.09 -3.98
C PRO A 65 -8.88 -9.22 -3.30
N HIS A 66 -8.86 -7.90 -3.52
CA HIS A 66 -9.87 -7.00 -2.95
C HIS A 66 -11.29 -7.34 -3.43
N LEU A 67 -11.47 -7.57 -4.74
CA LEU A 67 -12.77 -7.95 -5.31
C LEU A 67 -13.27 -9.32 -4.84
N ALA A 68 -12.37 -10.20 -4.38
CA ALA A 68 -12.73 -11.49 -3.82
C ALA A 68 -13.09 -11.41 -2.33
N ALA A 69 -12.60 -10.37 -1.63
CA ALA A 69 -12.83 -10.16 -0.21
C ALA A 69 -14.18 -9.51 0.11
N VAL A 70 -14.73 -8.73 -0.84
CA VAL A 70 -15.93 -7.90 -0.62
C VAL A 70 -16.98 -8.09 -1.72
N ASP A 71 -18.25 -7.84 -1.37
CA ASP A 71 -19.39 -8.09 -2.27
C ASP A 71 -19.85 -6.85 -3.06
N ASP A 72 -19.46 -5.65 -2.66
CA ASP A 72 -19.93 -4.39 -3.25
C ASP A 72 -18.86 -3.28 -3.25
N GLU A 73 -19.19 -2.18 -3.95
CA GLU A 73 -18.28 -1.05 -4.17
C GLU A 73 -18.02 -0.21 -2.91
N GLU A 74 -18.98 -0.16 -1.98
CA GLU A 74 -18.81 0.57 -0.72
C GLU A 74 -17.82 -0.17 0.18
N ALA A 75 -18.02 -1.48 0.36
CA ALA A 75 -17.09 -2.35 1.06
C ALA A 75 -15.70 -2.38 0.40
N LEU A 76 -15.63 -2.30 -0.95
CA LEU A 76 -14.36 -2.22 -1.67
C LEU A 76 -13.60 -0.93 -1.38
N ALA A 77 -14.30 0.20 -1.25
CA ALA A 77 -13.68 1.47 -0.90
C ALA A 77 -13.08 1.41 0.51
N ASP A 78 -13.82 0.85 1.47
CA ASP A 78 -13.35 0.65 2.85
C ASP A 78 -12.14 -0.32 2.90
N GLU A 79 -12.19 -1.44 2.17
CA GLU A 79 -11.08 -2.41 2.13
C GLU A 79 -9.80 -1.81 1.54
N ILE A 80 -9.93 -0.99 0.49
CA ILE A 80 -8.79 -0.26 -0.08
C ILE A 80 -8.25 0.76 0.92
N HIS A 81 -9.11 1.49 1.62
CA HIS A 81 -8.69 2.45 2.65
C HIS A 81 -7.87 1.76 3.73
N VAL A 82 -8.41 0.67 4.29
CA VAL A 82 -7.76 -0.14 5.30
C VAL A 82 -6.42 -0.69 4.80
N THR A 83 -6.36 -1.20 3.58
CA THR A 83 -5.11 -1.71 3.00
C THR A 83 -4.06 -0.61 2.86
N LEU A 84 -4.43 0.58 2.36
CA LEU A 84 -3.51 1.71 2.26
C LEU A 84 -2.96 2.14 3.62
N VAL A 85 -3.82 2.23 4.63
CA VAL A 85 -3.43 2.56 6.00
C VAL A 85 -2.38 1.56 6.52
N HIS A 86 -2.63 0.26 6.37
CA HIS A 86 -1.70 -0.78 6.85
C HIS A 86 -0.35 -0.73 6.11
N GLU A 87 -0.35 -0.64 4.78
CA GLU A 87 0.90 -0.61 4.01
C GLU A 87 1.75 0.63 4.32
N ILE A 88 1.11 1.79 4.49
CA ILE A 88 1.82 3.04 4.83
C ILE A 88 2.29 3.03 6.29
N ALA A 89 1.50 2.51 7.22
CA ALA A 89 1.94 2.34 8.61
C ALA A 89 3.17 1.43 8.71
N HIS A 90 3.14 0.29 8.01
CA HIS A 90 4.30 -0.60 7.93
C HIS A 90 5.52 0.06 7.30
N PHE A 91 5.34 0.91 6.28
CA PHE A 91 6.44 1.73 5.73
C PHE A 91 7.08 2.61 6.81
N HIS A 92 6.29 3.22 7.69
CA HIS A 92 6.78 4.02 8.82
C HIS A 92 7.29 3.18 10.01
N GLY A 93 7.21 1.84 9.92
CA GLY A 93 7.59 0.93 11.01
C GLY A 93 6.60 0.94 12.18
N ILE A 94 5.35 1.31 11.92
CA ILE A 94 4.23 1.29 12.87
C ILE A 94 3.55 -0.06 12.74
N ASP A 95 3.37 -0.77 13.86
CA ASP A 95 2.60 -2.02 13.90
C ASP A 95 1.10 -1.80 14.16
N ASP A 96 0.30 -2.86 14.04
CA ASP A 96 -1.16 -2.80 14.21
C ASP A 96 -1.59 -2.28 15.59
N GLU A 97 -0.81 -2.52 16.66
CA GLU A 97 -1.12 -2.03 18.01
C GLU A 97 -0.95 -0.51 18.04
N GLN A 98 0.15 -0.02 17.49
CA GLN A 98 0.41 1.42 17.36
C GLN A 98 -0.58 2.12 16.41
N LEU A 99 -1.03 1.44 15.36
CA LEU A 99 -2.04 1.96 14.43
C LEU A 99 -3.35 2.31 15.16
N HIS A 100 -3.79 1.43 16.05
CA HIS A 100 -4.98 1.62 16.87
C HIS A 100 -4.83 2.80 17.83
N ASP A 101 -3.65 2.93 18.46
CA ASP A 101 -3.34 4.02 19.37
C ASP A 101 -3.31 5.41 18.68
N LEU A 102 -2.94 5.44 17.39
CA LEU A 102 -2.96 6.65 16.56
C LEU A 102 -4.36 7.00 16.03
N GLY A 103 -5.34 6.11 16.21
CA GLY A 103 -6.70 6.28 15.70
C GLY A 103 -6.82 6.13 14.18
N TRP A 104 -5.88 5.41 13.57
CA TRP A 104 -5.87 5.12 12.14
C TRP A 104 -6.54 3.77 11.81
N ALA A 105 -6.80 2.93 12.82
CA ALA A 105 -7.49 1.64 12.71
C ALA A 105 -8.99 1.71 13.05
#